data_AF-A0A7K4C9I3-F1
#
_entry.id   AF-A0A7K4C9I3-F1
#
_cell.length_a   1.000
_cell.length_b   1.000
_cell.length_c   1.000
_cell.angle_alpha   90.00
_cell.angle_beta   90.00
_cell.angle_gamma   90.00
#
_symmetry.space_group_name_H-M   'P 1'
#
loop_
_entity.id
_entity.type
_entity.pdbx_description
1 polymer ?
#
loop_
_entity_poly.entity_id
_entity_poly.type
_entity_poly.pdbx_seq_one_letter_code
_entity_poly.pdbx_strand_id
1 'polypeptide(L)'
;MARNDHALTEPFGLLLIAFLIIVVALLITASLTGVIDEMLQKPALLTVTATQYDDGAGHHLIQLHHKQGNPVNINGSTHSGGVTEIMILVNDTTGTYRILNSGPMSAATWSPGQNLYIYSDGTVYRFSDTAPASAGVVSLAAGEQYTIQLIDMRPDILLHSLPVTIR
;
A
#
# COMPACT_ATOMS: atom_id res chain seq x y z
N MET A 1 -24.42 -26.92 58.68
CA MET A 1 -24.53 -27.08 57.21
C MET A 1 -23.47 -26.18 56.57
N ALA A 2 -22.28 -26.72 56.29
CA ALA A 2 -21.19 -25.98 55.61
C ALA A 2 -20.11 -26.96 55.08
N ARG A 3 -20.54 -28.13 54.56
CA ARG A 3 -19.62 -29.15 54.03
C ARG A 3 -19.75 -29.37 52.51
N ASN A 4 -20.77 -28.77 51.89
CA ASN A 4 -21.04 -28.93 50.46
C ASN A 4 -20.45 -27.82 49.58
N ASP A 5 -20.04 -26.68 50.14
CA ASP A 5 -19.50 -25.56 49.35
C ASP A 5 -18.02 -25.75 48.97
N HIS A 6 -17.27 -26.54 49.75
CA HIS A 6 -15.87 -26.88 49.43
C HIS A 6 -15.76 -27.98 48.35
N ALA A 7 -16.74 -28.88 48.25
CA ALA A 7 -16.70 -29.98 47.28
C ALA A 7 -17.06 -29.55 45.84
N LEU A 8 -17.80 -28.44 45.69
CA LEU A 8 -18.15 -27.89 44.38
C LEU A 8 -17.09 -26.91 43.87
N THR A 9 -16.43 -26.16 44.75
CA THR A 9 -15.43 -25.13 44.35
C THR A 9 -14.16 -25.72 43.73
N GLU A 10 -13.73 -26.90 44.18
CA GLU A 10 -12.54 -27.59 43.67
C GLU A 10 -12.66 -28.06 42.19
N PRO A 11 -13.72 -28.79 41.77
CA PRO A 11 -13.90 -29.16 40.37
C PRO A 11 -14.20 -27.97 39.46
N PHE A 12 -14.92 -26.94 39.95
CA PHE A 12 -15.15 -25.71 39.17
C PHE A 12 -13.85 -24.92 38.95
N GLY A 13 -12.97 -24.85 39.95
CA GLY A 13 -11.64 -24.23 39.82
C GLY A 13 -10.77 -24.96 38.80
N LEU A 14 -10.74 -26.30 38.85
CA LEU A 14 -10.00 -27.12 37.88
C LEU A 14 -10.54 -26.92 36.45
N LEU A 15 -11.86 -26.87 36.28
CA LEU A 15 -12.50 -26.67 34.99
C LEU A 15 -12.19 -25.28 34.41
N LEU A 16 -12.18 -24.24 35.25
CA LEU A 16 -11.80 -22.88 34.85
C LEU A 16 -10.34 -22.80 34.40
N ILE A 17 -9.43 -23.44 35.15
CA ILE A 17 -8.01 -23.50 34.80
C ILE A 17 -7.80 -24.27 33.49
N ALA A 18 -8.45 -25.42 33.32
CA ALA A 18 -8.38 -26.20 32.09
C ALA A 18 -8.91 -25.40 30.88
N PHE A 19 -10.02 -24.69 31.05
CA PHE A 19 -10.56 -23.81 30.02
C PHE A 19 -9.58 -22.68 29.66
N LEU A 20 -8.97 -22.03 30.65
CA LEU A 20 -7.98 -20.97 30.42
C LEU A 20 -6.77 -21.50 29.64
N ILE A 21 -6.27 -22.68 29.99
CA ILE A 21 -5.15 -23.33 29.28
C ILE A 21 -5.51 -23.57 27.81
N ILE A 22 -6.73 -24.07 27.54
CA ILE A 22 -7.21 -24.30 26.17
C ILE A 22 -7.28 -22.97 25.39
N VAL A 23 -7.84 -21.91 25.99
CA VAL A 23 -7.92 -20.59 25.34
C VAL A 23 -6.53 -20.04 25.02
N VAL A 24 -5.57 -20.14 25.96
CA VAL A 24 -4.19 -19.68 25.74
C VAL A 24 -3.50 -20.51 24.65
N ALA A 25 -3.69 -21.84 24.64
CA ALA A 25 -3.13 -22.70 23.61
C ALA A 25 -3.69 -22.37 22.21
N LEU A 26 -4.99 -22.06 22.11
CA LEU A 26 -5.60 -21.62 20.86
C LEU A 26 -5.06 -20.26 20.39
N LEU A 27 -4.86 -19.30 21.31
CA LEU A 27 -4.27 -18.00 20.97
C LEU A 27 -2.82 -18.13 20.50
N ILE A 28 -2.02 -18.98 21.15
CA ILE A 28 -0.64 -19.26 20.72
C ILE A 28 -0.63 -19.98 19.36
N THR A 29 -1.54 -20.93 19.15
CA THR A 29 -1.63 -21.62 17.85
C THR A 29 -2.03 -20.64 16.75
N ALA A 30 -3.02 -19.78 17.00
CA ALA A 30 -3.48 -18.76 16.04
C ALA A 30 -2.41 -17.69 15.75
N SER A 31 -1.56 -17.34 16.73
CA SER A 31 -0.42 -16.45 16.48
C SER A 31 0.66 -17.13 15.66
N LEU A 32 1.00 -18.38 15.96
CA LEU A 32 2.03 -19.14 15.22
C LEU A 32 1.60 -19.50 13.79
N THR A 33 0.31 -19.68 13.53
CA THR A 33 -0.22 -19.94 12.18
C THR A 33 -0.50 -18.68 11.37
N GLY A 34 -0.23 -17.48 11.92
CA GLY A 34 -0.38 -16.21 11.20
C GLY A 34 -1.82 -15.69 11.09
N VAL A 35 -2.81 -16.36 11.70
CA VAL A 35 -4.21 -15.91 11.69
C VAL A 35 -4.35 -14.55 12.40
N ILE A 36 -3.56 -14.30 13.44
CA ILE A 36 -3.55 -13.01 14.14
C ILE A 36 -2.84 -11.93 13.30
N ASP A 37 -1.86 -12.28 12.46
CA ASP A 37 -1.17 -11.32 11.60
C ASP A 37 -2.09 -10.79 10.49
N GLU A 38 -3.06 -11.58 10.02
CA GLU A 38 -4.11 -11.09 9.11
C GLU A 38 -5.06 -10.10 9.81
N MET A 39 -5.27 -10.22 11.12
CA MET A 39 -6.08 -9.29 11.91
C MET A 39 -5.31 -8.02 12.31
N LEU A 40 -3.99 -8.10 12.43
CA LEU A 40 -3.10 -6.96 12.65
C LEU A 40 -2.71 -6.36 11.30
N GLN A 41 -3.57 -5.49 10.76
CA GLN A 41 -3.30 -4.74 9.53
C GLN A 41 -2.09 -3.82 9.70
N LYS A 42 -0.88 -4.35 9.50
CA LYS A 42 0.35 -3.57 9.54
C LYS A 42 0.47 -2.77 8.24
N PRO A 43 0.69 -1.44 8.31
CA PRO A 43 0.90 -0.63 7.12
C PRO A 43 2.14 -1.10 6.34
N ALA A 44 2.11 -0.95 5.02
CA ALA A 44 3.27 -1.17 4.19
C ALA A 44 4.42 -0.25 4.60
N LEU A 45 5.61 -0.83 4.78
CA LEU A 45 6.83 -0.03 4.82
C LEU A 45 7.22 0.25 3.38
N LEU A 46 7.19 1.51 2.97
CA LEU A 46 7.52 1.94 1.61
C LEU A 46 8.31 3.24 1.72
N THR A 47 9.41 3.36 0.97
CA THR A 47 10.17 4.61 0.82
C THR A 47 10.28 4.93 -0.65
N VAL A 48 9.79 6.10 -1.05
CA VAL A 48 9.66 6.52 -2.44
C VAL A 48 10.23 7.92 -2.62
N THR A 49 10.87 8.15 -3.76
CA THR A 49 11.22 9.50 -4.22
C THR A 49 10.47 9.81 -5.49
N ALA A 50 9.99 11.05 -5.61
CA ALA A 50 9.36 11.55 -6.83
C ALA A 50 10.25 12.62 -7.47
N THR A 51 10.49 12.52 -8.77
CA THR A 51 11.31 13.46 -9.54
C THR A 51 10.68 13.72 -10.90
N GLN A 52 10.98 14.86 -11.52
CA GLN A 52 10.72 15.03 -12.94
C GLN A 52 11.53 14.01 -13.76
N TYR A 53 10.96 13.55 -14.86
CA TYR A 53 11.62 12.72 -15.86
C TYR A 53 11.26 13.24 -17.25
N ASP A 54 12.28 13.42 -18.09
CA ASP A 54 12.08 13.80 -19.48
C ASP A 54 12.22 12.57 -20.36
N ASP A 55 11.23 12.29 -21.21
CA ASP A 55 11.18 11.09 -22.05
C ASP A 55 12.14 11.12 -23.25
N GLY A 56 12.91 12.20 -23.41
CA GLY A 56 13.81 12.43 -24.53
C GLY A 56 13.13 12.94 -25.81
N ALA A 57 11.80 12.94 -25.86
CA ALA A 57 10.99 13.54 -26.94
C ALA A 57 10.46 14.94 -26.56
N GLY A 58 10.87 15.46 -25.40
CA GLY A 58 10.48 16.78 -24.90
C GLY A 58 9.21 16.76 -24.05
N HIS A 59 8.75 15.58 -23.62
CA HIS A 59 7.65 15.47 -22.68
C HIS A 59 8.19 15.34 -21.25
N HIS A 60 7.60 16.14 -20.36
CA HIS A 60 7.86 16.08 -18.93
C HIS A 60 6.86 15.14 -18.26
N LEU A 61 7.41 14.21 -17.49
CA LEU A 61 6.69 13.20 -16.71
C LEU A 61 7.15 13.26 -15.26
N ILE A 62 6.44 12.54 -14.37
CA ILE A 62 6.89 12.33 -12.99
C ILE A 62 7.35 10.89 -12.85
N GLN A 63 8.59 10.69 -12.43
CA GLN A 63 9.12 9.39 -12.05
C GLN A 63 8.98 9.20 -10.53
N LEU A 64 8.30 8.13 -10.12
CA LEU A 64 8.37 7.60 -8.77
C LEU A 64 9.38 6.46 -8.73
N HIS A 65 10.34 6.54 -7.81
CA HIS A 65 11.32 5.49 -7.62
C HIS A 65 11.17 4.87 -6.23
N HIS A 66 10.95 3.55 -6.19
CA HIS A 66 10.85 2.80 -4.95
C HIS A 66 12.26 2.54 -4.42
N LYS A 67 12.65 3.24 -3.35
CA LYS A 67 13.99 3.12 -2.77
C LYS A 67 14.13 1.85 -1.95
N GLN A 68 13.23 1.64 -0.99
CA GLN A 68 13.29 0.58 0.01
C GLN A 68 11.90 0.25 0.54
N GLY A 69 11.76 -0.91 1.19
CA GLY A 69 10.52 -1.36 1.80
C GLY A 69 9.99 -2.66 1.20
N ASN A 70 8.70 -2.89 1.38
CA ASN A 70 7.98 -4.05 0.88
C ASN A 70 7.59 -3.81 -0.59
N PRO A 71 7.62 -4.85 -1.44
CA PRO A 71 6.86 -4.84 -2.69
C PRO A 71 5.40 -4.47 -2.43
N VAL A 72 4.76 -3.80 -3.37
CA VAL A 72 3.36 -3.38 -3.29
C VAL A 72 2.60 -3.60 -4.60
N ASN A 73 1.31 -3.85 -4.47
CA ASN A 73 0.33 -3.75 -5.57
C ASN A 73 -0.13 -2.30 -5.72
N ILE A 74 -0.62 -1.92 -6.91
CA ILE A 74 -1.03 -0.53 -7.18
C ILE A 74 -2.42 -0.48 -7.79
N ASN A 75 -3.28 0.38 -7.26
CA ASN A 75 -4.60 0.74 -7.82
C ASN A 75 -5.39 -0.45 -8.39
N GLY A 76 -5.56 -1.53 -7.61
CA GLY A 76 -6.36 -2.69 -8.00
C GLY A 76 -5.66 -3.69 -8.91
N SER A 77 -4.34 -3.59 -9.14
CA SER A 77 -3.59 -4.63 -9.83
C SER A 77 -3.65 -5.93 -9.01
N THR A 78 -4.57 -6.83 -9.35
CA THR A 78 -4.77 -8.10 -8.65
C THR A 78 -3.61 -9.04 -8.90
N HIS A 79 -2.59 -8.99 -8.03
CA HIS A 79 -1.50 -9.96 -8.02
C HIS A 79 -1.40 -10.64 -6.65
N SER A 80 -1.47 -11.98 -6.71
CA SER A 80 -1.51 -12.89 -5.57
C SER A 80 -0.25 -12.80 -4.70
N GLY A 81 -0.41 -12.82 -3.38
CA GLY A 81 0.72 -13.05 -2.46
C GLY A 81 0.70 -12.30 -1.14
N GLY A 82 -0.44 -11.79 -0.67
CA GLY A 82 -0.52 -11.06 0.61
C GLY A 82 0.11 -9.66 0.59
N VAL A 83 0.63 -9.24 -0.56
CA VAL A 83 1.24 -7.93 -0.82
C VAL A 83 0.23 -6.79 -0.62
N THR A 84 0.64 -5.73 0.07
CA THR A 84 -0.19 -4.55 0.35
C THR A 84 -0.53 -3.78 -0.92
N GLU A 85 -1.73 -3.21 -0.97
CA GLU A 85 -2.22 -2.41 -2.10
C GLU A 85 -2.07 -0.92 -1.81
N ILE A 86 -1.41 -0.21 -2.71
CA ILE A 86 -1.19 1.24 -2.62
C ILE A 86 -2.06 1.95 -3.65
N MET A 87 -2.84 2.91 -3.18
CA MET A 87 -3.49 3.89 -4.03
C MET A 87 -2.54 5.04 -4.33
N ILE A 88 -2.39 5.39 -5.61
CA ILE A 88 -1.63 6.57 -6.03
C ILE A 88 -2.60 7.64 -6.53
N LEU A 89 -2.51 8.82 -5.93
CA LEU A 89 -3.24 10.02 -6.29
C LEU A 89 -2.28 11.09 -6.80
N VAL A 90 -2.71 11.87 -7.78
CA VAL A 90 -2.05 13.11 -8.18
C VAL A 90 -2.94 14.30 -7.84
N ASN A 91 -2.37 15.28 -7.14
CA ASN A 91 -2.92 16.62 -7.08
C ASN A 91 -2.29 17.44 -8.20
N ASP A 92 -3.12 17.86 -9.13
CA ASP A 92 -2.71 18.74 -10.22
C ASP A 92 -2.86 20.22 -9.81
N THR A 93 -2.64 21.11 -10.77
CA THR A 93 -2.71 22.57 -10.57
C THR A 93 -4.12 23.07 -10.24
N THR A 94 -5.14 22.23 -10.38
CA THR A 94 -6.51 22.57 -9.99
C THR A 94 -6.79 22.34 -8.51
N GLY A 95 -5.84 21.77 -7.76
CA GLY A 95 -6.00 21.46 -6.34
C GLY A 95 -6.87 20.22 -6.07
N THR A 96 -7.20 19.45 -7.10
CA THR A 96 -8.02 18.23 -6.98
C THR A 96 -7.16 16.98 -7.04
N TYR A 97 -7.35 16.08 -6.08
CA TYR A 97 -6.74 14.75 -6.12
C TYR A 97 -7.47 13.84 -7.11
N ARG A 98 -6.72 13.22 -8.02
CA ARG A 98 -7.21 12.27 -9.01
C ARG A 98 -6.51 10.94 -8.84
N ILE A 99 -7.30 9.86 -8.82
CA ILE A 99 -6.76 8.50 -8.85
C ILE A 99 -6.14 8.27 -10.23
N LEU A 100 -4.95 7.69 -10.24
CA LEU A 100 -4.26 7.36 -11.48
C LEU A 100 -4.80 6.07 -12.09
N ASN A 101 -5.03 6.06 -13.40
CA ASN A 101 -5.38 4.81 -14.10
C ASN A 101 -4.11 4.03 -14.47
N SER A 102 -4.18 2.71 -14.48
CA SER A 102 -3.06 1.90 -14.97
C SER A 102 -2.85 2.10 -16.47
N GLY A 103 -1.61 2.37 -16.84
CA GLY A 103 -1.08 2.23 -18.18
C GLY A 103 -0.50 0.82 -18.38
N PRO A 104 0.35 0.63 -19.41
CA PRO A 104 1.09 -0.62 -19.58
C PRO A 104 1.92 -0.94 -18.34
N MET A 105 1.77 -2.17 -17.82
CA MET A 105 2.51 -2.71 -16.69
C MET A 105 3.07 -4.08 -17.06
N SER A 106 4.39 -4.24 -16.95
CA SER A 106 5.09 -5.51 -17.17
C SER A 106 5.34 -6.29 -15.87
N ALA A 107 5.55 -5.56 -14.77
CA ALA A 107 5.78 -6.11 -13.46
C ALA A 107 4.46 -6.39 -12.74
N ALA A 108 4.39 -7.55 -12.08
CA ALA A 108 3.24 -7.94 -11.25
C ALA A 108 3.14 -7.10 -9.96
N THR A 109 4.27 -6.60 -9.44
CA THR A 109 4.33 -5.75 -8.24
C THR A 109 5.34 -4.64 -8.45
N TRP A 110 5.18 -3.53 -7.72
CA TRP A 110 6.18 -2.48 -7.64
C TRP A 110 7.10 -2.72 -6.43
N SER A 111 8.36 -3.00 -6.70
CA SER A 111 9.37 -3.46 -5.76
C SER A 111 10.53 -2.47 -5.63
N PRO A 112 11.35 -2.56 -4.56
CA PRO A 112 12.54 -1.74 -4.41
C PRO A 112 13.46 -1.79 -5.64
N GLY A 113 13.94 -0.63 -6.07
CA GLY A 113 14.75 -0.44 -7.28
C GLY A 113 13.95 -0.17 -8.55
N GLN A 114 12.63 -0.37 -8.56
CA GLN A 114 11.78 -0.13 -9.72
C GLN A 114 11.23 1.29 -9.78
N ASN A 115 10.90 1.71 -11.00
CA ASN A 115 10.33 3.01 -11.29
C ASN A 115 8.87 2.88 -11.74
N LEU A 116 8.07 3.89 -11.43
CA LEU A 116 6.81 4.18 -12.10
C LEU A 116 6.92 5.55 -12.74
N TYR A 117 6.27 5.71 -13.88
CA TYR A 117 6.17 6.96 -14.61
C TYR A 117 4.72 7.39 -14.63
N ILE A 118 4.46 8.58 -14.11
CA ILE A 118 3.15 9.21 -14.10
C ILE A 118 3.11 10.24 -15.22
N TYR A 119 2.07 10.16 -16.04
CA TYR A 119 1.89 10.99 -17.22
C TYR A 119 0.40 11.28 -17.45
N SER A 120 0.10 12.24 -18.32
CA SER A 120 -1.27 12.51 -18.77
C SER A 120 -1.46 11.96 -20.19
N ASP A 121 -2.62 11.39 -20.49
CA ASP A 121 -3.03 11.07 -21.87
C ASP A 121 -3.91 12.18 -22.49
N GLY A 122 -4.04 13.31 -21.80
CA GLY A 122 -4.90 14.44 -22.17
C GLY A 122 -6.32 14.37 -21.62
N THR A 123 -6.74 13.22 -21.11
CA THR A 123 -8.07 13.04 -20.48
C THR A 123 -7.94 12.65 -19.01
N VAL A 124 -7.02 11.73 -18.70
CA VAL A 124 -6.75 11.25 -17.36
C VAL A 124 -5.25 11.18 -17.10
N TYR A 125 -4.90 11.14 -15.82
CA TYR A 125 -3.54 10.79 -15.42
C TYR A 125 -3.40 9.27 -15.31
N ARG A 126 -2.26 8.77 -15.77
CA ARG A 126 -1.91 7.36 -15.82
C ARG A 126 -0.57 7.10 -15.16
N PHE A 127 -0.32 5.85 -14.81
CA PHE A 127 1.01 5.37 -14.41
C PHE A 127 1.44 4.13 -15.19
N SER A 128 2.73 3.97 -15.45
CA SER A 128 3.32 2.77 -16.07
C SER A 128 4.66 2.42 -15.42
N ASP A 129 5.09 1.16 -15.48
CA ASP A 129 6.40 0.71 -14.96
C ASP A 129 7.55 0.89 -15.96
N THR A 130 7.21 1.17 -17.21
CA THR A 130 8.13 1.60 -18.26
C THR A 130 7.84 3.04 -18.66
N ALA A 131 8.87 3.79 -19.08
CA ALA A 131 8.65 5.11 -19.64
C ALA A 131 7.73 4.99 -20.87
N PRO A 132 6.61 5.73 -20.94
CA PRO A 132 5.65 5.59 -22.02
C PRO A 132 6.29 6.07 -23.34
N ALA A 133 5.94 5.40 -24.45
CA ALA A 133 6.25 5.93 -25.77
C ALA A 133 5.48 7.24 -25.97
N SER A 134 6.10 8.25 -26.58
CA SER A 134 5.56 9.62 -26.67
C SER A 134 4.21 9.71 -27.39
N ALA A 135 3.82 8.70 -28.17
CA ALA A 135 2.51 8.64 -28.81
C ALA A 135 1.38 8.53 -27.76
N GLY A 136 0.56 9.58 -27.67
CA GLY A 136 -0.57 9.65 -26.72
C GLY A 136 -0.18 10.16 -25.33
N VAL A 137 1.04 10.67 -25.15
CA VAL A 137 1.49 11.32 -23.92
C VAL A 137 1.33 12.84 -24.07
N VAL A 138 0.63 13.45 -23.13
CA VAL A 138 0.57 14.90 -22.96
C VAL A 138 1.59 15.27 -21.89
N SER A 139 2.52 16.17 -22.27
CA SER A 139 3.56 16.68 -21.37
C SER A 139 2.92 17.39 -20.18
N LEU A 140 3.43 17.13 -18.98
CA LEU A 140 3.07 17.92 -17.81
C LEU A 140 3.61 19.35 -17.98
N ALA A 141 2.83 20.34 -17.55
CA ALA A 141 3.17 21.73 -17.78
C ALA A 141 4.41 22.13 -16.95
N ALA A 142 5.41 22.70 -17.63
CA ALA A 142 6.60 23.23 -16.96
C ALA A 142 6.26 24.44 -16.08
N GLY A 143 6.98 24.59 -14.97
CA GLY A 143 6.75 25.60 -13.94
C GLY A 143 5.67 25.23 -12.92
N GLU A 144 4.91 24.16 -13.15
CA GLU A 144 3.82 23.75 -12.28
C GLU A 144 4.29 22.77 -11.19
N GLN A 145 3.60 22.82 -10.05
CA GLN A 145 3.80 21.89 -8.93
C GLN A 145 2.69 20.86 -8.88
N TYR A 146 3.09 19.59 -8.85
CA TYR A 146 2.22 18.45 -8.64
C TYR A 146 2.51 17.86 -7.26
N THR A 147 1.51 17.27 -6.62
CA THR A 147 1.71 16.51 -5.37
C THR A 147 1.23 15.09 -5.56
N ILE A 148 2.11 14.12 -5.36
CA ILE A 148 1.76 12.71 -5.46
C ILE A 148 1.52 12.16 -4.05
N GLN A 149 0.35 11.58 -3.83
CA GLN A 149 0.03 10.89 -2.58
C GLN A 149 0.01 9.39 -2.78
N LEU A 150 0.61 8.67 -1.84
CA LEU A 150 0.60 7.21 -1.78
C LEU A 150 -0.14 6.82 -0.51
N ILE A 151 -1.25 6.12 -0.66
CA ILE A 151 -2.12 5.70 0.42
C ILE A 151 -2.13 4.18 0.48
N ASP A 152 -1.89 3.61 1.65
CA ASP A 152 -2.10 2.18 1.88
C ASP A 152 -3.59 1.90 2.00
N MET A 153 -4.14 1.14 1.06
CA MET A 153 -5.59 0.89 0.98
C MET A 153 -6.10 -0.07 2.06
N ARG A 154 -5.22 -0.85 2.70
CA ARG A 154 -5.66 -1.81 3.74
C ARG A 154 -5.99 -1.11 5.07
N PRO A 155 -5.04 -0.39 5.71
CA PRO A 155 -5.32 0.38 6.91
C PRO A 155 -5.86 1.79 6.62
N ASP A 156 -5.98 2.20 5.34
CA ASP A 156 -6.38 3.54 4.89
C ASP A 156 -5.48 4.66 5.46
N ILE A 157 -4.17 4.52 5.26
CA ILE A 157 -3.17 5.45 5.81
C ILE A 157 -2.37 6.10 4.69
N LEU A 158 -2.24 7.43 4.74
CA LEU A 158 -1.31 8.17 3.90
C LEU A 158 0.13 7.80 4.26
N LEU A 159 0.84 7.16 3.33
CA LEU A 159 2.25 6.79 3.50
C LEU A 159 3.19 7.93 3.12
N HIS A 160 2.92 8.58 1.97
CA HIS A 160 3.75 9.65 1.43
C HIS A 160 2.93 10.74 0.77
N SER A 161 3.43 11.98 0.89
CA SER A 161 2.99 13.14 0.11
C SER A 161 4.22 13.79 -0.50
N LEU A 162 4.39 13.63 -1.81
CA LEU A 162 5.61 13.93 -2.54
C LEU A 162 5.36 15.10 -3.50
N PRO A 163 5.83 16.32 -3.17
CA PRO A 163 5.77 17.44 -4.10
C PRO A 163 6.80 17.27 -5.22
N VAL A 164 6.40 17.56 -6.45
CA VAL A 164 7.27 17.56 -7.63
C VAL A 164 7.01 18.84 -8.42
N THR A 165 8.07 19.59 -8.70
CA THR A 165 8.02 20.75 -9.61
C THR A 165 8.54 20.33 -10.96
N ILE A 166 7.77 20.58 -12.02
CA ILE A 166 8.21 20.40 -13.39
C ILE A 166 8.99 21.65 -13.82
N ARG A 167 10.18 21.48 -14.39
CA ARG A 167 11.13 22.51 -14.77
C ARG A 167 11.40 22.47 -16.27
#